data_AF-X0V8N3-F1
#
_entry.id   AF-X0V8N3-F1
#
_cell.length_a   1.000
_cell.length_b   1.000
_cell.length_c   1.000
_cell.angle_alpha   90.00
_cell.angle_beta   90.00
_cell.angle_gamma   90.00
#
_symmetry.space_group_name_H-M   'P 1'
#
loop_
_entity.id
_entity.type
_entity.pdbx_description
1 polymer ?
#
loop_
_entity_poly.entity_id
_entity_poly.type
_entity_poly.pdbx_seq_one_letter_code
_entity_poly.pdbx_strand_id
1 'polypeptide(L)'
;MARKHKISPKAKIQPDQIKKQVLRVMRAEYFQGPMPQPDDLEKYEKLYPGASRLLFTLLEKQADHRINLEKSVVASNIINEKIGQRFAFIICVTVIIGGIALSILDKSITGFGSILSALGTIVTIFIVGKRRIRKELDEKR
;
A
#
# COMPACT_ATOMS: atom_id res chain seq x y z
N MET A 1 -62.02 -1.39 -55.68
CA MET A 1 -61.90 0.08 -55.69
C MET A 1 -61.46 0.58 -54.31
N ALA A 2 -60.35 1.31 -54.26
CA ALA A 2 -59.88 2.28 -53.26
C ALA A 2 -59.94 1.95 -51.75
N ARG A 3 -58.83 1.40 -51.21
CA ARG A 3 -58.38 1.61 -49.82
C ARG A 3 -57.92 3.07 -49.64
N LYS A 4 -58.58 3.84 -48.78
CA LYS A 4 -58.00 5.02 -48.11
C LYS A 4 -58.42 5.02 -46.64
N HIS A 5 -57.63 4.37 -45.79
CA HIS A 5 -57.70 4.59 -44.35
C HIS A 5 -56.71 5.69 -43.99
N LYS A 6 -57.25 6.78 -43.42
CA LYS A 6 -56.56 8.01 -43.05
C LYS A 6 -55.46 7.71 -42.04
N ILE A 7 -54.26 8.25 -42.30
CA ILE A 7 -53.14 8.25 -41.35
C ILE A 7 -53.15 9.60 -40.63
N SER A 8 -53.43 9.61 -39.32
CA SER A 8 -52.85 10.51 -38.29
C SER A 8 -53.72 10.56 -37.02
N PRO A 9 -53.20 10.93 -35.83
CA PRO A 9 -51.84 11.46 -35.54
C PRO A 9 -51.12 10.79 -34.36
N LYS A 10 -49.77 10.90 -34.37
CA LYS A 10 -48.85 10.52 -33.29
C LYS A 10 -49.31 11.02 -31.91
N ALA A 11 -49.52 10.09 -30.98
CA ALA A 11 -49.62 10.37 -29.56
C ALA A 11 -48.29 10.97 -29.07
N LYS A 12 -48.35 12.19 -28.52
CA LYS A 12 -47.22 12.91 -27.94
C LYS A 12 -46.74 12.17 -26.69
N ILE A 13 -45.59 11.50 -26.78
CA ILE A 13 -44.88 10.96 -25.62
C ILE A 13 -44.18 12.14 -24.93
N GLN A 14 -44.62 12.48 -23.72
CA GLN A 14 -44.03 13.56 -22.94
C GLN A 14 -42.65 13.14 -22.41
N PRO A 15 -41.58 13.92 -22.67
CA PRO A 15 -40.19 13.55 -22.34
C PRO A 15 -39.88 13.48 -20.83
N ASP A 16 -40.76 13.99 -19.97
CA ASP A 16 -40.54 14.04 -18.52
C ASP A 16 -40.76 12.70 -17.80
N GLN A 17 -41.62 11.83 -18.35
CA GLN A 17 -41.87 10.50 -17.79
C GLN A 17 -40.68 9.56 -18.02
N ILE A 18 -40.04 9.68 -19.18
CA ILE A 18 -38.82 8.91 -19.52
C ILE A 18 -37.68 9.32 -18.57
N LYS A 19 -37.51 10.62 -18.30
CA LYS A 19 -36.50 11.11 -17.34
C LYS A 19 -36.69 10.52 -15.94
N LYS A 20 -37.92 10.50 -15.42
CA LYS A 20 -38.20 9.94 -14.08
C LYS A 20 -37.99 8.42 -14.00
N GLN A 21 -38.27 7.70 -15.08
CA GLN A 21 -38.09 6.24 -15.12
C GLN A 21 -36.61 5.87 -15.24
N VAL A 22 -35.82 6.61 -16.03
CA VAL A 22 -34.37 6.44 -16.14
C VAL A 22 -33.66 6.84 -14.83
N LEU A 23 -34.13 7.87 -14.13
CA LEU A 23 -33.60 8.27 -12.81
C LEU A 23 -33.83 7.21 -11.73
N ARG A 24 -34.91 6.40 -11.81
CA ARG A 24 -35.21 5.36 -10.82
C ARG A 24 -34.36 4.09 -10.99
N VAL A 25 -33.85 3.83 -12.20
CA VAL A 25 -33.00 2.67 -12.51
C VAL A 25 -31.53 2.93 -12.17
N MET A 26 -31.11 4.19 -12.03
CA MET A 26 -29.72 4.56 -11.68
C MET A 26 -29.42 4.60 -10.17
N ARG A 27 -30.31 4.09 -9.31
CA ARG A 27 -29.92 3.77 -7.92
C ARG A 27 -29.29 2.38 -7.86
N ALA A 28 -28.33 2.12 -8.75
CA ALA A 28 -27.33 1.10 -8.49
C ALA A 28 -26.48 1.68 -7.36
N GLU A 29 -26.82 1.35 -6.11
CA GLU A 29 -25.98 1.66 -4.98
C GLU A 29 -24.70 0.86 -5.17
N TYR A 30 -23.71 1.46 -5.84
CA TYR A 30 -22.38 0.89 -5.99
C TYR A 30 -21.73 0.87 -4.61
N PHE A 31 -21.96 -0.19 -3.86
CA PHE A 31 -21.28 -0.40 -2.60
C PHE A 31 -19.91 -1.02 -2.89
N GLN A 32 -18.89 -0.17 -2.92
CA GLN A 32 -17.51 -0.62 -2.92
C GLN A 32 -17.02 -0.72 -1.48
N GLY A 33 -17.02 -1.95 -0.99
CA GLY A 33 -16.46 -2.32 0.29
C GLY A 33 -16.26 -3.84 0.33
N PRO A 34 -15.48 -4.35 1.29
CA PRO A 34 -15.31 -5.80 1.47
C PRO A 34 -16.60 -6.49 1.95
N MET A 35 -17.62 -5.71 2.29
CA MET A 35 -18.90 -6.19 2.79
C MET A 35 -19.97 -6.12 1.69
N PRO A 36 -20.75 -7.19 1.48
CA PRO A 36 -21.93 -7.15 0.62
C PRO A 36 -22.99 -6.22 1.23
N GLN A 37 -23.93 -5.77 0.41
CA GLN A 37 -25.07 -4.98 0.92
C GLN A 37 -25.91 -5.82 1.90
N PRO A 38 -26.56 -5.19 2.89
CA PRO A 38 -27.41 -5.90 3.85
C PRO A 38 -28.49 -6.76 3.17
N ASP A 39 -29.12 -6.23 2.11
CA ASP A 39 -30.14 -6.94 1.33
C ASP A 39 -29.58 -8.18 0.62
N ASP A 40 -28.31 -8.15 0.21
CA ASP A 40 -27.66 -9.30 -0.43
C ASP A 40 -27.19 -10.31 0.61
N LEU A 41 -26.74 -9.86 1.79
CA LEU A 41 -26.39 -10.73 2.91
C LEU A 41 -27.60 -11.57 3.35
N GLU A 42 -28.79 -10.97 3.42
CA GLU A 42 -30.03 -11.69 3.74
C GLU A 42 -30.39 -12.75 2.68
N LYS A 43 -30.17 -12.45 1.39
CA LYS A 43 -30.35 -13.42 0.31
C LYS A 43 -29.35 -14.57 0.42
N TYR A 44 -28.09 -14.29 0.74
CA TYR A 44 -27.06 -15.32 0.94
C TYR A 44 -27.39 -16.23 2.13
N GLU A 45 -27.90 -15.67 3.23
CA GLU A 45 -28.32 -16.46 4.39
C GLU A 45 -29.51 -17.38 4.07
N LYS A 46 -30.48 -16.89 3.26
CA LYS A 46 -31.61 -17.70 2.78
C LYS A 46 -31.19 -18.82 1.82
N LEU A 47 -30.18 -18.57 0.99
CA LEU A 47 -29.62 -19.57 0.05
C LEU A 47 -28.72 -20.59 0.75
N TYR A 48 -27.94 -20.13 1.74
CA TYR A 48 -26.97 -20.92 2.47
C TYR A 48 -26.95 -20.48 3.95
N PRO A 49 -27.69 -21.19 4.83
CA PRO A 49 -27.72 -20.88 6.25
C PRO A 49 -26.32 -20.92 6.87
N GLY A 50 -25.93 -19.85 7.55
CA GLY A 50 -24.59 -19.64 8.10
C GLY A 50 -23.61 -18.90 7.18
N ALA A 51 -24.01 -18.50 5.97
CA ALA A 51 -23.19 -17.71 5.05
C ALA A 51 -22.70 -16.42 5.70
N SER A 52 -23.58 -15.71 6.40
CA SER A 52 -23.23 -14.44 7.04
C SER A 52 -22.15 -14.62 8.10
N ARG A 53 -22.29 -15.65 8.95
CA ARG A 53 -21.31 -15.97 9.99
C ARG A 53 -19.96 -16.35 9.38
N LEU A 54 -19.96 -17.14 8.30
CA LEU A 54 -18.75 -17.48 7.56
C LEU A 54 -18.06 -16.22 7.02
N LEU A 55 -18.82 -15.32 6.39
CA LEU A 55 -18.30 -14.06 5.84
C LEU A 55 -17.65 -13.20 6.93
N PHE A 56 -18.34 -12.97 8.05
CA PHE A 56 -17.75 -12.21 9.17
C PHE A 56 -16.49 -12.87 9.72
N THR A 57 -16.47 -14.21 9.84
CA THR A 57 -15.29 -14.95 10.30
C THR A 57 -14.11 -14.80 9.34
N LEU A 58 -14.37 -14.84 8.03
CA LEU A 58 -13.34 -14.64 7.01
C LEU A 58 -12.79 -13.21 7.03
N LEU A 59 -13.66 -12.22 7.20
CA LEU A 59 -13.28 -10.81 7.30
C LEU A 59 -12.46 -10.52 8.55
N GLU A 60 -12.84 -11.09 9.69
CA GLU A 60 -12.07 -11.01 10.94
C GLU A 60 -10.67 -11.60 10.76
N LYS A 61 -10.56 -12.80 10.20
CA LYS A 61 -9.26 -13.43 9.90
C LYS A 61 -8.41 -12.59 8.95
N GLN A 62 -9.02 -11.96 7.96
CA GLN A 62 -8.31 -11.10 7.01
C GLN A 62 -7.80 -9.82 7.69
N ALA A 63 -8.61 -9.23 8.57
CA ALA A 63 -8.21 -8.08 9.38
C ALA A 63 -7.06 -8.45 10.33
N ASP A 64 -7.17 -9.57 11.03
CA ASP A 64 -6.12 -10.08 11.91
C ASP A 64 -4.82 -10.36 11.16
N HIS A 65 -4.91 -11.00 9.99
CA HIS A 65 -3.75 -11.25 9.14
C HIS A 65 -3.06 -9.94 8.74
N ARG A 66 -3.82 -8.93 8.33
CA ARG A 66 -3.29 -7.61 8.00
C ARG A 66 -2.63 -6.95 9.21
N ILE A 67 -3.28 -6.95 10.37
CA ILE A 67 -2.72 -6.40 11.61
C ILE A 67 -1.41 -7.10 11.98
N ASN A 68 -1.36 -8.43 11.83
CA ASN A 68 -0.16 -9.22 12.13
C ASN A 68 0.99 -8.92 11.16
N LEU A 69 0.70 -8.74 9.87
CA LEU A 69 1.69 -8.31 8.89
C LEU A 69 2.21 -6.90 9.21
N GLU A 70 1.33 -5.95 9.52
CA GLU A 70 1.73 -4.59 9.90
C GLU A 70 2.63 -4.60 11.15
N LYS A 71 2.27 -5.37 12.19
CA LYS A 71 3.10 -5.59 13.37
C LYS A 71 4.47 -6.20 13.03
N SER A 72 4.49 -7.23 12.20
CA SER A 72 5.72 -7.93 11.80
C SER A 72 6.67 -7.02 11.02
N VAL A 73 6.13 -6.21 10.09
CA VAL A 73 6.90 -5.24 9.31
C VAL A 73 7.51 -4.17 10.23
N VAL A 74 6.72 -3.62 11.16
CA VAL A 74 7.22 -2.64 12.14
C VAL A 74 8.31 -3.25 13.02
N ALA A 75 8.08 -4.45 13.56
CA ALA A 75 9.07 -5.14 14.39
C ALA A 75 10.37 -5.43 13.64
N SER A 76 10.28 -5.91 12.40
CA SER A 76 11.44 -6.20 11.55
C SER A 76 12.22 -4.93 11.22
N ASN A 77 11.54 -3.82 10.95
CA ASN A 77 12.20 -2.53 10.73
C ASN A 77 12.98 -2.06 11.97
N ILE A 78 12.39 -2.18 13.17
CA ILE A 78 13.06 -1.83 14.42
C ILE A 78 14.30 -2.69 14.65
N ILE A 79 14.21 -3.99 14.38
CA ILE A 79 15.35 -4.92 14.54
C ILE A 79 16.46 -4.57 13.55
N ASN A 80 16.13 -4.36 12.27
CA ASN A 80 17.10 -4.00 11.25
C ASN A 80 17.80 -2.67 11.55
N GLU A 81 17.06 -1.68 12.07
CA GLU A 81 17.62 -0.40 12.50
C GLU A 81 18.58 -0.57 13.68
N LYS A 82 18.19 -1.34 14.71
CA LYS A 82 19.06 -1.62 15.87
C LYS A 82 20.33 -2.37 15.48
N ILE A 83 20.23 -3.37 14.60
CA ILE A 83 21.38 -4.14 14.12
C ILE A 83 22.31 -3.24 13.31
N GLY A 84 21.77 -2.43 12.39
CA GLY A 84 22.54 -1.46 11.61
C GLY A 84 23.28 -0.45 12.50
N GLN A 85 22.61 0.08 13.53
CA GLN A 85 23.22 1.02 14.48
C GLN A 85 24.36 0.36 15.28
N ARG A 86 24.19 -0.89 15.71
CA ARG A 86 25.25 -1.65 16.42
C ARG A 86 26.47 -1.89 15.52
N PHE A 87 26.27 -2.31 14.27
CA PHE A 87 27.39 -2.50 13.35
C PHE A 87 28.10 -1.18 13.01
N ALA A 88 27.35 -0.10 12.80
CA ALA A 88 27.93 1.22 12.59
C ALA A 88 28.77 1.68 13.79
N PHE A 89 28.29 1.44 15.01
CA PHE A 89 29.04 1.73 16.24
C PHE A 89 30.34 0.92 16.31
N ILE A 90 30.28 -0.39 16.05
CA ILE A 90 31.47 -1.26 16.04
C ILE A 90 32.50 -0.75 15.01
N ILE A 91 32.07 -0.47 13.77
CA ILE A 91 32.96 0.04 12.71
C ILE A 91 33.61 1.36 13.15
N CYS A 92 32.85 2.31 13.72
CA CYS A 92 33.40 3.56 14.24
C CYS A 92 34.47 3.32 15.30
N VAL A 93 34.19 2.46 16.29
CA VAL A 93 35.14 2.13 17.35
C VAL A 93 36.40 1.47 16.78
N THR A 94 36.25 0.52 15.85
CA THR A 94 37.39 -0.13 15.20
C THR A 94 38.25 0.85 14.40
N VAL A 95 37.64 1.80 13.69
CA VAL A 95 38.36 2.85 12.96
C VAL A 95 39.13 3.76 13.92
N ILE A 96 38.51 4.17 15.04
CA ILE A 96 39.17 5.02 16.05
C ILE A 96 40.36 4.28 16.67
N ILE A 97 40.17 3.04 17.14
CA ILE A 97 41.25 2.23 17.74
C ILE A 97 42.36 1.98 16.72
N GLY A 98 42.00 1.63 15.48
CA GLY A 98 42.95 1.42 14.39
C GLY A 98 43.78 2.67 14.08
N GLY A 99 43.15 3.85 14.07
CA GLY A 99 43.83 5.13 13.89
C GLY A 99 44.79 5.46 15.03
N ILE A 100 44.37 5.26 16.29
CA ILE A 100 45.22 5.47 17.46
C ILE A 100 46.43 4.51 17.43
N ALA A 101 46.20 3.23 17.14
CA ALA A 101 47.27 2.24 17.04
C ALA A 101 48.28 2.61 15.95
N LEU A 102 47.80 3.03 14.76
CA LEU A 102 48.68 3.46 13.67
C LEU A 102 49.49 4.72 14.04
N SER A 103 48.88 5.64 14.77
CA SER A 103 49.55 6.85 15.25
C SER A 103 50.67 6.56 16.24
N ILE A 104 50.57 5.49 17.03
CA ILE A 104 51.61 5.07 17.97
C ILE A 104 52.73 4.29 17.24
N LEU A 105 52.38 3.54 16.19
CA LEU A 105 53.33 2.73 15.42
C LEU A 105 54.12 3.53 14.36
N ASP A 106 53.92 4.84 14.28
CA ASP A 106 54.58 5.75 13.31
C ASP A 106 54.50 5.27 11.85
N LYS A 107 53.42 4.54 11.54
CA LYS A 107 53.17 3.98 10.20
C LYS A 107 52.53 5.03 9.29
N SER A 108 52.72 4.86 7.99
CA SER A 108 52.27 5.81 6.98
C SER A 108 50.75 6.06 7.04
N ILE A 109 50.40 7.29 7.41
CA ILE A 109 49.04 7.84 7.43
C ILE A 109 48.32 7.66 6.08
N THR A 110 49.09 7.62 4.99
CA THR A 110 48.61 7.44 3.62
C THR A 110 47.84 6.13 3.41
N GLY A 111 48.29 5.02 4.02
CA GLY A 111 47.61 3.73 3.89
C GLY A 111 46.25 3.72 4.61
N PHE A 112 46.19 4.28 5.81
CA PHE A 112 44.94 4.41 6.56
C PHE A 112 43.92 5.32 5.88
N GLY A 113 44.39 6.44 5.30
CA GLY A 113 43.57 7.36 4.53
C GLY A 113 42.89 6.71 3.32
N SER A 114 43.60 5.82 2.60
CA SER A 114 43.02 5.10 1.45
C SER A 114 41.86 4.16 1.85
N ILE A 115 42.00 3.46 2.98
CA ILE A 115 40.95 2.55 3.51
C ILE A 115 39.73 3.36 3.97
N LEU A 116 39.95 4.45 4.70
CA LEU A 116 38.89 5.39 5.12
C LEU A 116 38.14 5.97 3.92
N SER A 117 38.86 6.36 2.86
CA SER A 117 38.26 6.88 1.64
C SER A 117 37.37 5.84 0.94
N ALA A 118 37.81 4.59 0.85
CA ALA A 118 37.02 3.50 0.28
C ALA A 118 35.74 3.24 1.11
N LEU A 119 35.87 3.20 2.44
CA LEU A 119 34.71 3.06 3.34
C LEU A 119 33.74 4.23 3.21
N GLY A 120 34.24 5.46 3.17
CA GLY A 120 33.43 6.67 2.99
C GLY A 120 32.65 6.66 1.67
N THR A 121 33.23 6.12 0.61
CA THR A 121 32.56 5.96 -0.69
C THR A 121 31.36 5.02 -0.59
N ILE A 122 31.53 3.85 0.03
CA ILE A 122 30.46 2.86 0.21
C ILE A 122 29.31 3.45 1.05
N VAL A 123 29.66 4.13 2.15
CA VAL A 123 28.68 4.80 3.03
C VAL A 123 27.91 5.87 2.26
N THR A 124 28.59 6.66 1.43
CA THR A 124 27.97 7.72 0.62
C THR A 124 26.96 7.15 -0.37
N ILE A 125 27.32 6.07 -1.09
CA ILE A 125 26.41 5.39 -2.02
C ILE A 125 25.15 4.91 -1.28
N PHE A 126 25.33 4.31 -0.10
CA PHE A 126 24.22 3.82 0.71
C PHE A 126 23.29 4.96 1.18
N ILE A 127 23.85 6.08 1.66
CA ILE A 127 23.07 7.25 2.09
C ILE A 127 22.30 7.86 0.93
N VAL A 128 22.94 8.02 -0.24
CA VAL A 128 22.29 8.56 -1.44
C VAL A 128 21.18 7.63 -1.93
N GLY A 129 21.40 6.31 -1.92
CA GLY A 129 20.38 5.32 -2.24
C GLY A 129 19.16 5.42 -1.31
N LYS A 130 19.40 5.50 0.01
CA LYS A 130 18.33 5.66 1.01
C LYS A 130 17.55 6.98 0.84
N ARG A 131 18.22 8.07 0.43
CA ARG A 131 17.57 9.36 0.12
C ARG A 131 16.70 9.28 -1.14
N ARG A 132 17.13 8.57 -2.19
CA ARG A 132 16.30 8.37 -3.41
C ARG A 132 15.01 7.62 -3.10
N ILE A 133 15.10 6.51 -2.36
CA ILE A 133 13.93 5.70 -1.97
C ILE A 133 12.92 6.56 -1.19
N ARG A 134 13.40 7.40 -0.27
CA ARG A 134 12.52 8.29 0.49
C ARG A 134 11.82 9.32 -0.39
N LYS A 135 12.54 9.95 -1.33
CA LYS A 135 11.96 10.89 -2.29
C LYS A 135 10.88 10.25 -3.17
N GLU A 136 11.13 9.04 -3.69
CA GLU A 136 10.14 8.32 -4.49
C GLU A 136 8.87 7.96 -3.70
N LEU A 137 8.98 7.73 -2.39
CA LEU A 137 7.83 7.48 -1.52
C LEU A 137 7.03 8.76 -1.24
N ASP A 138 7.70 9.90 -1.12
CA ASP A 138 7.06 11.19 -0.89
C ASP A 138 6.38 11.72 -2.17
N GLU A 139 6.91 11.43 -3.36
CA GLU A 139 6.29 11.76 -4.66
C GLU A 139 5.05 10.91 -4.98
N LYS A 140 4.92 9.73 -4.36
CA LYS A 140 3.77 8.80 -4.56
C LYS A 140 2.66 8.96 -3.50
N ARG A 141 2.84 9.86 -2.53
CA ARG A 141 1.86 10.20 -1.49
C ARG A 141 1.05 11.41 -1.90
#